data_AF-A0A842WXR7-F1
#
_entry.id   AF-A0A842WXR7-F1
#
_cell.length_a   1.000
_cell.length_b   1.000
_cell.length_c   1.000
_cell.angle_alpha   90.00
_cell.angle_beta   90.00
_cell.angle_gamma   90.00
#
_symmetry.space_group_name_H-M   'P 1'
#
loop_
_entity.id
_entity.type
_entity.pdbx_description
1 polymer ?
#
loop_
_entity_poly.entity_id
_entity_poly.type
_entity_poly.pdbx_seq_one_letter_code
_entity_poly.pdbx_strand_id
1 'polypeptide(L)'
;MDERRCRAREIRREYFKDKSEISIAHGLNQELVEDILAVNPDIQILQFELLTDTKFETELLSHFKSLIQIGVWGGTSLKEVDLKGLSDVKSLVKFVLSIQPTNGIDKVDISPLGNLDNLEIVNILCPLRKLIGLEKLGNCPNLYALQLASLDVDNLDLSRLSGSGIKSLHINDLGKQYPTQPYIIKMPRNIPLSEFVVSQCYSPELKVEIDFSWIEDVEAIDNLTLSQCNLSSFDLNVLSPLRRIGSIDLTENEFTHLDITPILDKPMFTEKTFTESVFKVDENVMIQIDKTKQDEIDSLIAKEDTMIEEHQGYLTVLPEFGHHWLEDLIEKHDVEWI
;
A
#
# COMPACT_ATOMS: atom_id res chain seq x y z
N MET A 1 42.83 -27.24 -2.23
CA MET A 1 41.79 -26.19 -2.22
C MET A 1 42.17 -25.22 -3.33
N ASP A 2 41.25 -24.86 -4.23
CA ASP A 2 41.54 -23.97 -5.36
C ASP A 2 41.87 -22.55 -4.86
N GLU A 3 43.10 -22.09 -5.05
CA GLU A 3 43.57 -20.77 -4.60
C GLU A 3 42.70 -19.62 -5.14
N ARG A 4 42.15 -19.76 -6.34
CA ARG A 4 41.25 -18.73 -6.91
C ARG A 4 39.95 -18.63 -6.11
N ARG A 5 39.40 -19.77 -5.70
CA ARG A 5 38.20 -19.82 -4.86
C ARG A 5 38.47 -19.20 -3.49
N CYS A 6 39.61 -19.51 -2.87
CA CYS A 6 40.00 -18.90 -1.58
C CYS A 6 40.08 -17.37 -1.69
N ARG A 7 40.78 -16.86 -2.71
CA ARG A 7 40.92 -15.41 -2.93
C ARG A 7 39.57 -14.72 -3.20
N ALA A 8 38.68 -15.36 -3.96
CA ALA A 8 37.34 -14.83 -4.20
C ALA A 8 36.51 -14.72 -2.91
N ARG A 9 36.57 -15.74 -2.03
CA ARG A 9 35.92 -15.72 -0.71
C ARG A 9 36.47 -14.61 0.18
N GLU A 10 37.79 -14.44 0.22
CA GLU A 10 38.44 -13.37 0.99
C GLU A 10 37.96 -11.97 0.55
N ILE A 11 37.92 -11.71 -0.76
CA ILE A 11 37.45 -10.43 -1.30
C ILE A 11 35.98 -10.18 -0.92
N ARG A 12 35.11 -11.20 -1.01
CA ARG A 12 33.70 -11.07 -0.62
C ARG A 12 33.53 -10.78 0.87
N ARG A 13 34.25 -11.51 1.72
CA ARG A 13 34.23 -11.32 3.18
C ARG A 13 34.66 -9.90 3.56
N GLU A 14 35.73 -9.40 2.95
CA GLU A 14 36.16 -8.01 3.18
C GLU A 14 35.08 -7.00 2.74
N TYR A 15 34.36 -7.29 1.64
CA TYR A 15 33.26 -6.44 1.18
C TYR A 15 32.04 -6.43 2.13
N PHE A 16 31.75 -7.52 2.83
CA PHE A 16 30.59 -7.63 3.75
C PHE A 16 30.86 -7.13 5.17
N LYS A 17 32.13 -7.00 5.53
CA LYS A 17 32.58 -6.60 6.86
C LYS A 17 31.99 -5.25 7.25
N ASP A 18 31.49 -5.16 8.48
CA ASP A 18 30.96 -3.95 9.11
C ASP A 18 29.74 -3.29 8.41
N LYS A 19 29.05 -4.00 7.51
CA LYS A 19 27.85 -3.48 6.82
C LYS A 19 26.55 -3.85 7.52
N SER A 20 25.66 -2.90 7.78
CA SER A 20 24.29 -3.21 8.22
C SER A 20 23.41 -3.73 7.08
N GLU A 21 23.78 -3.45 5.83
CA GLU A 21 23.04 -3.77 4.61
C GLU A 21 23.95 -4.36 3.53
N ILE A 22 23.50 -5.44 2.89
CA ILE A 22 24.19 -6.09 1.79
C ILE A 22 23.23 -6.27 0.60
N SER A 23 23.66 -5.84 -0.57
CA SER A 23 22.98 -6.09 -1.85
C SER A 23 23.63 -7.24 -2.61
N ILE A 24 22.81 -8.15 -3.16
CA ILE A 24 23.23 -9.40 -3.80
C ILE A 24 22.54 -9.48 -5.16
N ALA A 25 23.30 -9.67 -6.24
CA ALA A 25 22.78 -9.67 -7.61
C ALA A 25 22.25 -11.04 -8.12
N HIS A 26 22.00 -11.99 -7.19
CA HIS A 26 21.55 -13.34 -7.49
C HIS A 26 20.93 -14.00 -6.24
N GLY A 27 20.30 -15.17 -6.39
CA GLY A 27 19.77 -15.96 -5.26
C GLY A 27 20.86 -16.42 -4.28
N LEU A 28 20.47 -16.71 -3.03
CA LEU A 28 21.42 -17.20 -2.02
C LEU A 28 21.95 -18.59 -2.37
N ASN A 29 23.22 -18.82 -2.02
CA ASN A 29 23.79 -20.15 -1.94
C ASN A 29 24.54 -20.29 -0.61
N GLN A 30 24.84 -21.54 -0.23
CA GLN A 30 25.48 -21.86 1.04
C GLN A 30 26.81 -21.13 1.24
N GLU A 31 27.63 -21.01 0.19
CA GLU A 31 28.96 -20.36 0.29
C GLU A 31 28.84 -18.87 0.60
N LEU A 32 27.86 -18.19 -0.01
CA LEU A 32 27.59 -16.78 0.25
C LEU A 32 27.10 -16.56 1.68
N VAL A 33 26.19 -17.41 2.16
CA VAL A 33 25.69 -17.36 3.54
C VAL A 33 26.82 -17.54 4.55
N GLU A 34 27.68 -18.53 4.34
CA GLU A 34 28.88 -18.73 5.16
C GLU A 34 29.82 -17.52 5.15
N ASP A 35 30.01 -16.90 3.97
CA ASP A 35 30.89 -15.75 3.84
C ASP A 35 30.35 -14.52 4.56
N ILE A 36 29.04 -14.25 4.48
CA ILE A 36 28.40 -13.15 5.21
C ILE A 36 28.50 -13.41 6.72
N LEU A 37 28.07 -14.57 7.19
CA LEU A 37 28.02 -14.88 8.63
C LEU A 37 29.41 -14.96 9.28
N ALA A 38 30.46 -15.29 8.52
CA ALA A 38 31.82 -15.34 9.04
C ALA A 38 32.38 -13.96 9.46
N VAL A 39 31.89 -12.88 8.84
CA VAL A 39 32.37 -11.51 9.10
C VAL A 39 31.30 -10.59 9.66
N ASN A 40 30.03 -10.99 9.55
CA ASN A 40 28.88 -10.17 9.88
C ASN A 40 27.67 -11.03 10.29
N PRO A 41 27.73 -11.67 11.48
CA PRO A 41 26.66 -12.53 11.98
C PRO A 41 25.37 -11.77 12.32
N ASP A 42 25.47 -10.45 12.52
CA ASP A 42 24.37 -9.57 12.93
C ASP A 42 23.80 -8.74 11.77
N ILE A 43 23.99 -9.20 10.53
CA ILE A 43 23.43 -8.53 9.36
C ILE A 43 21.92 -8.31 9.49
N GLN A 44 21.49 -7.08 9.23
CA GLN A 44 20.11 -6.63 9.46
C GLN A 44 19.30 -6.54 8.17
N ILE A 45 19.93 -6.19 7.05
CA ILE A 45 19.24 -5.92 5.79
C ILE A 45 19.90 -6.69 4.66
N LEU A 46 19.08 -7.45 3.92
CA LEU A 46 19.48 -8.09 2.68
C LEU A 46 18.61 -7.60 1.52
N GLN A 47 19.26 -7.14 0.45
CA GLN A 47 18.62 -6.75 -0.80
C GLN A 47 19.05 -7.70 -1.91
N PHE A 48 18.09 -8.24 -2.65
CA PHE A 48 18.33 -9.12 -3.79
C PHE A 48 17.96 -8.41 -5.08
N GLU A 49 18.89 -8.26 -6.01
CA GLU A 49 18.65 -7.74 -7.35
C GLU A 49 18.79 -8.91 -8.34
N LEU A 50 17.68 -9.61 -8.60
CA LEU A 50 17.70 -10.85 -9.37
C LEU A 50 17.78 -10.52 -10.87
N LEU A 51 18.94 -10.75 -11.50
CA LEU A 51 19.12 -10.38 -12.91
C LEU A 51 18.70 -11.49 -13.88
N THR A 52 19.10 -12.72 -13.58
CA THR A 52 18.93 -13.88 -14.47
C THR A 52 18.33 -15.10 -13.77
N ASP A 53 18.09 -15.00 -12.46
CA ASP A 53 17.50 -16.06 -11.66
C ASP A 53 16.09 -16.40 -12.17
N THR A 54 15.83 -17.69 -12.34
CA THR A 54 14.51 -18.20 -12.69
C THR A 54 13.70 -18.61 -11.47
N LYS A 55 14.35 -18.75 -10.31
CA LYS A 55 13.76 -19.12 -9.03
C LYS A 55 14.42 -18.33 -7.90
N PHE A 56 13.62 -17.92 -6.92
CA PHE A 56 14.10 -17.34 -5.67
C PHE A 56 13.63 -18.20 -4.49
N GLU A 57 14.58 -18.64 -3.65
CA GLU A 57 14.33 -19.49 -2.50
C GLU A 57 14.83 -18.83 -1.22
N THR A 58 14.03 -18.93 -0.16
CA THR A 58 14.29 -18.26 1.11
C THR A 58 14.80 -19.19 2.20
N GLU A 59 14.97 -20.49 1.94
CA GLU A 59 15.36 -21.49 2.95
C GLU A 59 16.61 -21.08 3.74
N LEU A 60 17.62 -20.57 3.02
CA LEU A 60 18.88 -20.15 3.61
C LEU A 60 18.80 -18.84 4.41
N LEU A 61 17.70 -18.07 4.32
CA LEU A 61 17.54 -16.85 5.10
C LEU A 61 17.36 -17.13 6.59
N SER A 62 16.88 -18.32 6.94
CA SER A 62 16.73 -18.79 8.32
C SER A 62 18.05 -18.80 9.12
N HIS A 63 19.20 -18.74 8.45
CA HIS A 63 20.52 -18.65 9.09
C HIS A 63 20.82 -17.25 9.67
N PHE A 64 20.20 -16.19 9.16
CA PHE A 64 20.43 -14.82 9.62
C PHE A 64 19.47 -14.44 10.75
N LYS A 65 19.91 -14.63 12.00
CA LYS A 65 19.05 -14.46 13.19
C LYS A 65 18.69 -12.99 13.48
N SER A 66 19.49 -12.05 13.02
CA SER A 66 19.32 -10.61 13.24
C SER A 66 18.67 -9.88 12.05
N LEU A 67 18.18 -10.63 11.05
CA LEU A 67 17.64 -10.08 9.81
C LEU A 67 16.27 -9.42 10.03
N ILE A 68 16.22 -8.09 9.92
CA ILE A 68 15.01 -7.28 10.12
C ILE A 68 14.33 -6.90 8.80
N GLN A 69 15.07 -6.87 7.69
CA GLN A 69 14.53 -6.47 6.40
C GLN A 69 15.05 -7.33 5.26
N ILE A 70 14.13 -7.73 4.38
CA ILE A 70 14.43 -8.37 3.10
C ILE A 70 13.74 -7.60 1.99
N GLY A 71 14.49 -7.21 0.97
CA GLY A 71 13.95 -6.69 -0.28
C GLY A 71 14.40 -7.54 -1.46
N VAL A 72 13.50 -7.81 -2.40
CA VAL A 72 13.77 -8.55 -3.63
C VAL A 72 13.32 -7.69 -4.81
N TRP A 73 14.21 -7.46 -5.76
CA TRP A 73 14.09 -6.51 -6.85
C TRP A 73 14.47 -7.14 -8.19
N GLY A 74 13.96 -6.58 -9.29
CA GLY A 74 14.28 -7.03 -10.65
C GLY A 74 13.52 -8.28 -11.06
N GLY A 75 14.20 -9.37 -11.37
CA GLY A 75 13.60 -10.68 -11.59
C GLY A 75 12.89 -10.84 -12.95
N THR A 76 13.40 -10.23 -14.02
CA THR A 76 12.77 -10.31 -15.36
C THR A 76 12.59 -11.76 -15.86
N SER A 77 13.49 -12.65 -15.45
CA SER A 77 13.48 -14.08 -15.80
C SER A 77 12.81 -14.97 -14.75
N LEU A 78 12.33 -14.39 -13.63
CA LEU A 78 11.82 -15.14 -12.50
C LEU A 78 10.50 -15.84 -12.83
N LYS A 79 10.36 -17.09 -12.40
CA LYS A 79 9.16 -17.91 -12.62
C LYS A 79 8.56 -18.44 -11.31
N GLU A 80 9.39 -18.56 -10.29
CA GLU A 80 9.00 -19.14 -9.01
C GLU A 80 9.64 -18.37 -7.85
N VAL A 81 8.85 -18.16 -6.79
CA VAL A 81 9.26 -17.57 -5.52
C VAL A 81 8.82 -18.51 -4.41
N ASP A 82 9.76 -19.07 -3.65
CA ASP A 82 9.49 -19.90 -2.47
C ASP A 82 9.87 -19.13 -1.18
N LEU A 83 8.84 -18.74 -0.43
CA LEU A 83 8.96 -17.96 0.81
C LEU A 83 9.01 -18.82 2.09
N LYS A 84 9.04 -20.16 2.00
CA LYS A 84 8.96 -21.04 3.17
C LYS A 84 9.99 -20.73 4.26
N GLY A 85 11.23 -20.41 3.87
CA GLY A 85 12.31 -20.13 4.81
C GLY A 85 12.11 -18.87 5.64
N LEU A 86 11.20 -17.97 5.23
CA LEU A 86 10.89 -16.76 5.99
C LEU A 86 10.15 -17.05 7.30
N SER A 87 9.48 -18.19 7.42
CA SER A 87 8.74 -18.57 8.63
C SER A 87 9.63 -18.68 9.88
N ASP A 88 10.94 -18.91 9.69
CA ASP A 88 11.95 -19.02 10.74
C ASP A 88 12.69 -17.70 11.03
N VAL A 89 12.47 -16.65 10.24
CA VAL A 89 13.11 -15.33 10.41
C VAL A 89 12.29 -14.47 11.37
N LYS A 90 12.28 -14.83 12.66
CA LYS A 90 11.42 -14.21 13.68
C LYS A 90 11.70 -12.73 13.96
N SER A 91 12.87 -12.24 13.55
CA SER A 91 13.26 -10.83 13.65
C SER A 91 12.75 -9.97 12.49
N LEU A 92 12.13 -10.56 11.46
CA LEU A 92 11.71 -9.84 10.28
C LEU A 92 10.65 -8.79 10.61
N VAL A 93 10.95 -7.54 10.28
CA VAL A 93 10.08 -6.36 10.42
C VAL A 93 9.46 -5.98 9.08
N LYS A 94 10.26 -6.04 8.00
CA LYS A 94 9.83 -5.59 6.68
C LYS A 94 10.18 -6.59 5.59
N PHE A 95 9.18 -6.91 4.76
CA PHE A 95 9.35 -7.73 3.57
C PHE A 95 8.88 -6.98 2.32
N VAL A 96 9.74 -6.92 1.31
CA VAL A 96 9.43 -6.31 0.00
C VAL A 96 9.75 -7.32 -1.11
N LEU A 97 8.75 -7.62 -1.94
CA LEU A 97 8.89 -8.38 -3.18
C LEU A 97 8.49 -7.48 -4.34
N SER A 98 9.46 -6.86 -5.00
CA SER A 98 9.28 -5.87 -6.09
C SER A 98 9.93 -6.34 -7.38
N ILE A 99 9.27 -7.26 -8.09
CA ILE A 99 9.83 -7.93 -9.26
C ILE A 99 8.93 -7.82 -10.48
N GLN A 100 9.53 -7.77 -11.67
CA GLN A 100 8.83 -7.58 -12.95
C GLN A 100 9.18 -8.70 -13.95
N PRO A 101 8.75 -9.95 -13.70
CA PRO A 101 8.97 -11.05 -14.63
C PRO A 101 8.17 -10.86 -15.92
N THR A 102 8.80 -11.13 -17.06
CA THR A 102 8.20 -10.87 -18.39
C THR A 102 6.89 -11.63 -18.63
N ASN A 103 6.71 -12.79 -18.00
CA ASN A 103 5.53 -13.64 -18.17
C ASN A 103 4.62 -13.64 -16.93
N GLY A 104 4.89 -12.77 -15.94
CA GLY A 104 4.28 -12.84 -14.62
C GLY A 104 4.70 -14.09 -13.82
N ILE A 105 4.18 -14.20 -12.60
CA ILE A 105 4.28 -15.40 -11.76
C ILE A 105 2.88 -15.97 -11.54
N ASP A 106 2.76 -17.28 -11.75
CA ASP A 106 1.49 -17.98 -11.63
C ASP A 106 0.91 -17.92 -10.21
N LYS A 107 1.78 -18.03 -9.20
CA LYS A 107 1.39 -18.03 -7.80
C LYS A 107 2.53 -17.61 -6.89
N VAL A 108 2.21 -16.81 -5.87
CA VAL A 108 3.05 -16.63 -4.67
C VAL A 108 2.24 -17.00 -3.43
N ASP A 109 2.89 -17.74 -2.52
CA ASP A 109 2.33 -18.11 -1.22
C ASP A 109 3.02 -17.30 -0.12
N ILE A 110 2.28 -16.36 0.47
CA ILE A 110 2.75 -15.51 1.56
C ILE A 110 2.36 -16.05 2.95
N SER A 111 1.77 -17.24 3.03
CA SER A 111 1.48 -17.91 4.32
C SER A 111 2.68 -18.01 5.27
N PRO A 112 3.94 -18.20 4.79
CA PRO A 112 5.11 -18.22 5.66
C PRO A 112 5.32 -16.94 6.50
N LEU A 113 4.72 -15.81 6.09
CA LEU A 113 4.82 -14.54 6.82
C LEU A 113 3.88 -14.46 8.04
N GLY A 114 2.81 -15.26 8.09
CA GLY A 114 1.70 -15.06 9.01
C GLY A 114 1.87 -15.54 10.45
N ASN A 115 3.10 -15.69 10.93
CA ASN A 115 3.43 -15.96 12.34
C ASN A 115 4.75 -15.24 12.72
N LEU A 116 4.93 -14.04 12.16
CA LEU A 116 6.09 -13.20 12.39
C LEU A 116 5.63 -12.02 13.26
N ASP A 117 5.83 -12.15 14.58
CA ASP A 117 5.27 -11.19 15.55
C ASP A 117 5.81 -9.77 15.35
N ASN A 118 7.04 -9.64 14.83
CA ASN A 118 7.67 -8.35 14.56
C ASN A 118 7.34 -7.78 13.18
N LEU A 119 6.60 -8.51 12.33
CA LEU A 119 6.34 -8.07 10.96
C LEU A 119 5.37 -6.89 10.96
N GLU A 120 5.85 -5.76 10.43
CA GLU A 120 5.17 -4.48 10.41
C GLU A 120 4.71 -4.08 9.01
N ILE A 121 5.51 -4.41 7.99
CA ILE A 121 5.33 -3.95 6.61
C ILE A 121 5.49 -5.12 5.64
N VAL A 122 4.49 -5.30 4.77
CA VAL A 122 4.53 -6.27 3.67
C VAL A 122 4.17 -5.57 2.35
N ASN A 123 5.12 -5.59 1.41
CA ASN A 123 4.92 -5.06 0.07
C ASN A 123 5.10 -6.17 -0.97
N ILE A 124 4.04 -6.49 -1.70
CA ILE A 124 4.04 -7.45 -2.82
C ILE A 124 3.72 -6.67 -4.09
N LEU A 125 4.77 -6.31 -4.84
CA LEU A 125 4.74 -5.51 -6.06
C LEU A 125 5.20 -6.39 -7.22
N CYS A 126 4.31 -7.25 -7.72
CA CYS A 126 4.68 -8.25 -8.70
C CYS A 126 3.47 -8.63 -9.57
N PRO A 127 3.64 -8.73 -10.91
CA PRO A 127 2.68 -9.35 -11.82
C PRO A 127 2.29 -10.78 -11.39
N LEU A 128 1.23 -10.92 -10.58
CA LEU A 128 0.81 -12.19 -9.98
C LEU A 128 -0.58 -12.62 -10.43
N ARG A 129 -0.71 -13.83 -10.96
CA ARG A 129 -2.03 -14.43 -11.27
C ARG A 129 -2.77 -14.94 -10.03
N LYS A 130 -2.03 -15.23 -8.95
CA LYS A 130 -2.60 -15.76 -7.71
C LYS A 130 -1.73 -15.44 -6.50
N LEU A 131 -2.32 -14.75 -5.52
CA LEU A 131 -1.75 -14.58 -4.19
C LEU A 131 -2.48 -15.50 -3.20
N ILE A 132 -1.74 -16.29 -2.41
CA ILE A 132 -2.30 -17.19 -1.39
C ILE A 132 -1.68 -16.88 -0.03
N GLY A 133 -2.44 -17.08 1.05
CA GLY A 133 -1.95 -16.95 2.42
C GLY A 133 -2.17 -15.58 3.02
N LEU A 134 -2.94 -14.72 2.34
CA LEU A 134 -3.26 -13.38 2.82
C LEU A 134 -4.00 -13.43 4.16
N GLU A 135 -4.84 -14.44 4.38
CA GLU A 135 -5.53 -14.67 5.65
C GLU A 135 -4.56 -14.93 6.82
N LYS A 136 -3.31 -15.33 6.55
CA LYS A 136 -2.30 -15.56 7.59
C LYS A 136 -1.70 -14.25 8.09
N LEU A 137 -1.70 -13.19 7.28
CA LEU A 137 -1.22 -11.87 7.71
C LEU A 137 -2.07 -11.27 8.83
N GLY A 138 -3.35 -11.66 8.93
CA GLY A 138 -4.22 -11.25 10.05
C GLY A 138 -3.76 -11.75 11.43
N ASN A 139 -2.82 -12.69 11.48
CA ASN A 139 -2.22 -13.17 12.73
C ASN A 139 -0.99 -12.37 13.17
N CYS A 140 -0.47 -11.45 12.35
CA CYS A 140 0.70 -10.64 12.68
C CYS A 140 0.27 -9.44 13.53
N PRO A 141 0.55 -9.41 14.84
CA PRO A 141 -0.01 -8.41 15.75
C PRO A 141 0.51 -6.99 15.48
N ASN A 142 1.70 -6.86 14.91
CA ASN A 142 2.33 -5.56 14.62
C ASN A 142 2.19 -5.13 13.15
N LEU A 143 1.51 -5.93 12.31
CA LEU A 143 1.34 -5.59 10.90
C LEU A 143 0.41 -4.38 10.76
N TYR A 144 0.98 -3.26 10.33
CA TYR A 144 0.23 -2.01 10.18
C TYR A 144 0.16 -1.53 8.73
N ALA A 145 1.05 -1.98 7.83
CA ALA A 145 1.07 -1.58 6.43
C ALA A 145 1.11 -2.77 5.48
N LEU A 146 0.20 -2.77 4.51
CA LEU A 146 0.12 -3.76 3.43
C LEU A 146 0.01 -3.06 2.08
N GLN A 147 0.98 -3.34 1.20
CA GLN A 147 0.95 -2.88 -0.18
C GLN A 147 0.90 -4.08 -1.13
N LEU A 148 -0.07 -4.05 -2.05
CA LEU A 148 -0.26 -5.03 -3.10
C LEU A 148 -0.24 -4.30 -4.43
N ALA A 149 0.58 -4.74 -5.38
CA ALA A 149 0.55 -4.19 -6.73
C ALA A 149 0.77 -5.23 -7.82
N SER A 150 0.26 -4.91 -9.00
CA SER A 150 0.34 -5.73 -10.21
C SER A 150 -0.35 -7.08 -10.06
N LEU A 151 -1.52 -7.10 -9.43
CA LEU A 151 -2.26 -8.35 -9.20
C LEU A 151 -3.21 -8.62 -10.38
N ASP A 152 -2.90 -9.67 -11.14
CA ASP A 152 -3.69 -10.19 -12.25
C ASP A 152 -4.85 -11.09 -11.74
N VAL A 153 -5.76 -10.49 -10.96
CA VAL A 153 -6.89 -11.17 -10.30
C VAL A 153 -8.24 -10.55 -10.66
N ASP A 154 -9.29 -11.36 -10.76
CA ASP A 154 -10.66 -10.86 -10.97
C ASP A 154 -11.28 -10.29 -9.68
N ASN A 155 -10.83 -10.81 -8.54
CA ASN A 155 -11.32 -10.45 -7.21
C ASN A 155 -10.18 -10.49 -6.21
N LEU A 156 -10.21 -9.55 -5.28
CA LEU A 156 -9.29 -9.46 -4.15
C LEU A 156 -10.11 -9.50 -2.85
N ASP A 157 -10.04 -10.64 -2.16
CA ASP A 157 -10.76 -10.83 -0.90
C ASP A 157 -9.84 -10.55 0.30
N LEU A 158 -9.97 -9.36 0.87
CA LEU A 158 -9.24 -8.91 2.06
C LEU A 158 -10.04 -9.13 3.35
N SER A 159 -11.26 -9.68 3.28
CA SER A 159 -12.15 -9.82 4.44
C SER A 159 -11.52 -10.65 5.58
N ARG A 160 -10.59 -11.53 5.25
CA ARG A 160 -9.83 -12.35 6.21
C ARG A 160 -8.80 -11.58 7.02
N LEU A 161 -8.54 -10.31 6.69
CA LEU A 161 -7.72 -9.39 7.49
C LEU A 161 -8.54 -8.65 8.56
N SER A 162 -9.84 -8.94 8.69
CA SER A 162 -10.70 -8.31 9.70
C SER A 162 -10.16 -8.51 11.12
N GLY A 163 -10.14 -7.45 11.93
CA GLY A 163 -9.59 -7.45 13.29
C GLY A 163 -8.05 -7.37 13.36
N SER A 164 -7.35 -7.24 12.24
CA SER A 164 -5.91 -6.96 12.22
C SER A 164 -5.60 -5.50 12.61
N GLY A 165 -4.34 -5.22 12.91
CA GLY A 165 -3.85 -3.88 13.22
C GLY A 165 -3.54 -3.00 12.00
N ILE A 166 -3.98 -3.39 10.79
CA ILE A 166 -3.64 -2.68 9.55
C ILE A 166 -4.22 -1.27 9.57
N LYS A 167 -3.34 -0.29 9.36
CA LYS A 167 -3.63 1.14 9.29
C LYS A 167 -3.49 1.71 7.88
N SER A 168 -2.61 1.12 7.07
CA SER A 168 -2.32 1.55 5.69
C SER A 168 -2.48 0.38 4.73
N LEU A 169 -3.35 0.56 3.74
CA LEU A 169 -3.62 -0.43 2.70
C LEU A 169 -3.54 0.23 1.32
N HIS A 170 -2.58 -0.25 0.53
CA HIS A 170 -2.30 0.24 -0.82
C HIS A 170 -2.50 -0.88 -1.84
N ILE A 171 -3.31 -0.62 -2.85
CA ILE A 171 -3.64 -1.56 -3.92
C ILE A 171 -3.47 -0.84 -5.24
N ASN A 172 -2.38 -1.15 -5.96
CA ASN A 172 -2.08 -0.48 -7.22
C ASN A 172 -2.10 -1.50 -8.36
N ASP A 173 -2.39 -1.09 -9.59
CA ASP A 173 -2.18 -1.96 -10.75
C ASP A 173 -2.96 -3.29 -10.60
N LEU A 174 -4.25 -3.17 -10.25
CA LEU A 174 -5.15 -4.30 -10.01
C LEU A 174 -5.90 -4.70 -11.29
N GLY A 175 -5.95 -6.00 -11.56
CA GLY A 175 -6.82 -6.60 -12.55
C GLY A 175 -6.12 -7.27 -13.73
N LYS A 176 -6.91 -8.00 -14.51
CA LYS A 176 -6.50 -8.55 -15.81
C LYS A 176 -6.35 -7.47 -16.86
N GLN A 177 -5.48 -7.66 -17.84
CA GLN A 177 -5.45 -6.77 -19.01
C GLN A 177 -6.78 -6.74 -19.79
N TYR A 178 -7.51 -7.86 -19.80
CA TYR A 178 -8.78 -8.03 -20.53
C TYR A 178 -9.84 -8.67 -19.63
N PRO A 179 -10.36 -7.94 -18.64
CA PRO A 179 -11.38 -8.49 -17.77
C PRO A 179 -12.71 -8.63 -18.54
N THR A 180 -13.58 -9.51 -18.04
CA THR A 180 -14.94 -9.67 -18.57
C THR A 180 -16.02 -9.31 -17.56
N GLN A 181 -15.61 -8.97 -16.32
CA GLN A 181 -16.46 -8.58 -15.20
C GLN A 181 -15.74 -7.48 -14.39
N PRO A 182 -16.49 -6.60 -13.70
CA PRO A 182 -15.91 -5.63 -12.76
C PRO A 182 -14.97 -6.28 -11.74
N TYR A 183 -13.95 -5.55 -11.32
CA TYR A 183 -13.02 -6.03 -10.29
C TYR A 183 -13.61 -5.79 -8.92
N ILE A 184 -13.67 -6.83 -8.09
CA ILE A 184 -14.28 -6.72 -6.76
C ILE A 184 -13.19 -6.76 -5.69
N ILE A 185 -13.12 -5.72 -4.88
CA ILE A 185 -12.30 -5.68 -3.67
C ILE A 185 -13.23 -5.83 -2.46
N LYS A 186 -13.11 -6.97 -1.75
CA LYS A 186 -13.83 -7.17 -0.49
C LYS A 186 -12.97 -6.72 0.66
N MET A 187 -13.39 -5.66 1.34
CA MET A 187 -12.62 -5.03 2.39
C MET A 187 -12.70 -5.79 3.73
N PRO A 188 -11.65 -5.74 4.57
CA PRO A 188 -11.73 -6.16 5.97
C PRO A 188 -12.61 -5.22 6.79
N ARG A 189 -13.18 -5.73 7.89
CA ARG A 189 -13.95 -4.95 8.87
C ARG A 189 -13.25 -4.89 10.21
N ASN A 190 -13.65 -3.94 11.07
CA ASN A 190 -13.05 -3.74 12.39
C ASN A 190 -11.52 -3.60 12.34
N ILE A 191 -11.00 -2.86 11.37
CA ILE A 191 -9.57 -2.52 11.29
C ILE A 191 -9.40 -1.01 11.47
N PRO A 192 -8.32 -0.55 12.12
CA PRO A 192 -8.06 0.88 12.36
C PRO A 192 -7.47 1.55 11.11
N LEU A 193 -8.11 1.36 9.94
CA LEU A 193 -7.58 1.84 8.66
C LEU A 193 -7.63 3.37 8.61
N SER A 194 -6.47 4.00 8.52
CA SER A 194 -6.31 5.44 8.38
C SER A 194 -5.95 5.85 6.95
N GLU A 195 -5.42 4.92 6.15
CA GLU A 195 -5.04 5.18 4.76
C GLU A 195 -5.53 4.04 3.87
N PHE A 196 -6.31 4.40 2.85
CA PHE A 196 -6.77 3.48 1.83
C PHE A 196 -6.49 4.05 0.45
N VAL A 197 -5.63 3.36 -0.30
CA VAL A 197 -5.21 3.76 -1.63
C VAL A 197 -5.53 2.63 -2.60
N VAL A 198 -6.35 2.94 -3.60
CA VAL A 198 -6.54 2.12 -4.80
C VAL A 198 -6.17 2.97 -6.00
N SER A 199 -5.25 2.50 -6.83
CA SER A 199 -4.85 3.23 -8.03
C SER A 199 -4.55 2.36 -9.24
N GLN A 200 -4.65 2.95 -10.42
CA GLN A 200 -4.17 2.38 -11.69
C GLN A 200 -4.77 1.01 -12.01
N CYS A 201 -6.09 0.87 -12.08
CA CYS A 201 -6.67 -0.44 -12.42
C CYS A 201 -6.48 -0.76 -13.92
N TYR A 202 -6.12 -2.01 -14.26
CA TYR A 202 -5.62 -2.40 -15.59
C TYR A 202 -6.58 -2.17 -16.75
N SER A 203 -7.89 -2.08 -16.49
CA SER A 203 -8.90 -2.01 -17.55
C SER A 203 -9.56 -0.64 -17.64
N PRO A 204 -9.50 0.00 -18.82
CA PRO A 204 -10.28 1.21 -19.08
C PRO A 204 -11.76 0.92 -19.32
N GLU A 205 -12.15 -0.36 -19.47
CA GLU A 205 -13.53 -0.72 -19.84
C GLU A 205 -14.38 -1.13 -18.63
N LEU A 206 -13.76 -1.67 -17.58
CA LEU A 206 -14.46 -2.17 -16.41
C LEU A 206 -14.09 -1.43 -15.14
N LYS A 207 -15.08 -1.24 -14.27
CA LYS A 207 -14.98 -0.48 -13.04
C LYS A 207 -14.46 -1.34 -11.90
N VAL A 208 -13.89 -0.69 -10.89
CA VAL A 208 -13.66 -1.30 -9.59
C VAL A 208 -14.93 -1.20 -8.73
N GLU A 209 -15.28 -2.29 -8.08
CA GLU A 209 -16.33 -2.36 -7.07
C GLU A 209 -15.69 -2.59 -5.71
N ILE A 210 -15.95 -1.67 -4.77
CA ILE A 210 -15.43 -1.71 -3.41
C ILE A 210 -16.61 -1.55 -2.45
N ASP A 211 -16.70 -2.45 -1.49
CA ASP A 211 -17.62 -2.29 -0.35
C ASP A 211 -16.96 -1.39 0.70
N PHE A 212 -17.50 -0.16 0.86
CA PHE A 212 -17.02 0.83 1.83
C PHE A 212 -17.63 0.70 3.23
N SER A 213 -18.38 -0.36 3.52
CA SER A 213 -18.98 -0.59 4.86
C SER A 213 -17.96 -0.65 6.01
N TRP A 214 -16.67 -0.82 5.72
CA TRP A 214 -15.61 -0.74 6.72
C TRP A 214 -15.42 0.67 7.31
N ILE A 215 -15.86 1.72 6.61
CA ILE A 215 -15.75 3.11 7.07
C ILE A 215 -16.68 3.38 8.27
N GLU A 216 -17.78 2.62 8.41
CA GLU A 216 -18.72 2.77 9.53
C GLU A 216 -18.07 2.58 10.90
N ASP A 217 -16.97 1.82 10.96
CA ASP A 217 -16.23 1.52 12.19
C ASP A 217 -15.06 2.50 12.44
N VAL A 218 -14.85 3.48 11.55
CA VAL A 218 -13.71 4.40 11.57
C VAL A 218 -14.17 5.81 11.92
N GLU A 219 -13.49 6.46 12.86
CA GLU A 219 -13.84 7.83 13.28
C GLU A 219 -13.23 8.90 12.35
N ALA A 220 -12.08 8.59 11.75
CA ALA A 220 -11.33 9.49 10.90
C ALA A 220 -10.46 8.72 9.92
N ILE A 221 -10.31 9.25 8.70
CA ILE A 221 -9.33 8.77 7.73
C ILE A 221 -8.31 9.88 7.45
N ASP A 222 -7.07 9.52 7.18
CA ASP A 222 -6.01 10.46 6.81
C ASP A 222 -5.85 10.55 5.29
N ASN A 223 -6.09 9.47 4.55
CA ASN A 223 -6.02 9.50 3.10
C ASN A 223 -6.96 8.46 2.46
N LEU A 224 -7.78 8.92 1.51
CA LEU A 224 -8.58 8.10 0.62
C LEU A 224 -8.21 8.41 -0.83
N THR A 225 -7.56 7.47 -1.50
CA THR A 225 -7.23 7.58 -2.91
C THR A 225 -7.96 6.50 -3.70
N LEU A 226 -8.73 6.89 -4.70
CA LEU A 226 -9.37 6.03 -5.69
C LEU A 226 -9.06 6.58 -7.09
N SER A 227 -7.79 6.73 -7.43
CA SER A 227 -7.36 7.36 -8.69
C SER A 227 -7.27 6.35 -9.82
N GLN A 228 -7.64 6.70 -11.04
CA GLN A 228 -7.47 5.82 -12.20
C GLN A 228 -8.15 4.44 -12.02
N CYS A 229 -9.37 4.47 -11.47
CA CYS A 229 -10.18 3.30 -11.14
C CYS A 229 -11.40 3.12 -12.07
N ASN A 230 -11.50 3.94 -13.13
CA ASN A 230 -12.60 3.93 -14.10
C ASN A 230 -13.99 4.11 -13.43
N LEU A 231 -14.04 4.89 -12.34
CA LEU A 231 -15.27 5.16 -11.62
C LEU A 231 -16.07 6.24 -12.36
N SER A 232 -17.38 6.03 -12.57
CA SER A 232 -18.26 7.07 -13.13
C SER A 232 -19.11 7.79 -12.09
N SER A 233 -19.10 7.29 -10.86
CA SER A 233 -19.87 7.80 -9.73
C SER A 233 -19.26 7.31 -8.43
N PHE A 234 -19.27 8.14 -7.39
CA PHE A 234 -18.84 7.79 -6.05
C PHE A 234 -19.81 8.43 -5.06
N ASP A 235 -20.42 7.62 -4.20
CA ASP A 235 -21.38 8.11 -3.20
C ASP A 235 -20.63 8.56 -1.94
N LEU A 236 -20.46 9.88 -1.80
CA LEU A 236 -19.76 10.48 -0.66
C LEU A 236 -20.50 10.31 0.68
N ASN A 237 -21.74 9.82 0.70
CA ASN A 237 -22.45 9.50 1.94
C ASN A 237 -21.72 8.43 2.78
N VAL A 238 -20.93 7.56 2.15
CA VAL A 238 -20.12 6.57 2.87
C VAL A 238 -19.11 7.22 3.83
N LEU A 239 -18.73 8.48 3.59
CA LEU A 239 -17.81 9.25 4.42
C LEU A 239 -18.52 10.11 5.48
N SER A 240 -19.85 10.22 5.44
CA SER A 240 -20.63 11.02 6.40
C SER A 240 -20.45 10.63 7.88
N PRO A 241 -20.16 9.36 8.26
CA PRO A 241 -19.91 9.01 9.66
C PRO A 241 -18.58 9.57 10.19
N LEU A 242 -17.63 9.89 9.32
CA LEU A 242 -16.31 10.38 9.71
C LEU A 242 -16.42 11.73 10.40
N ARG A 243 -15.60 11.97 11.42
CA ARG A 243 -15.47 13.28 12.07
C ARG A 243 -14.56 14.23 11.30
N ARG A 244 -13.58 13.67 10.59
CA ARG A 244 -12.60 14.38 9.76
C ARG A 244 -12.13 13.48 8.62
N ILE A 245 -11.66 14.09 7.55
CA ILE A 245 -11.10 13.41 6.39
C ILE A 245 -9.76 14.07 6.11
N GLY A 246 -8.67 13.34 6.00
CA GLY A 246 -7.39 13.99 5.75
C GLY A 246 -7.29 14.52 4.32
N SER A 247 -7.21 13.62 3.36
CA SER A 247 -7.25 13.92 1.93
C SER A 247 -8.12 12.94 1.16
N ILE A 248 -8.68 13.41 0.05
CA ILE A 248 -9.42 12.64 -0.94
C ILE A 248 -8.76 12.87 -2.31
N ASP A 249 -8.44 11.79 -3.01
CA ASP A 249 -8.00 11.81 -4.40
C ASP A 249 -8.86 10.88 -5.25
N LEU A 250 -9.62 11.50 -6.16
CA LEU A 250 -10.55 10.88 -7.09
C LEU A 250 -10.16 11.17 -8.55
N THR A 251 -8.93 11.60 -8.81
CA THR A 251 -8.45 11.98 -10.15
C THR A 251 -8.40 10.80 -11.12
N GLU A 252 -8.35 11.12 -12.41
CA GLU A 252 -8.23 10.17 -13.51
C GLU A 252 -9.37 9.13 -13.55
N ASN A 253 -10.59 9.57 -13.26
CA ASN A 253 -11.79 8.73 -13.34
C ASN A 253 -12.74 9.25 -14.43
N GLU A 254 -13.93 8.64 -14.54
CA GLU A 254 -14.94 8.96 -15.55
C GLU A 254 -16.11 9.76 -14.94
N PHE A 255 -15.83 10.53 -13.89
CA PHE A 255 -16.84 11.39 -13.27
C PHE A 255 -17.24 12.51 -14.22
N THR A 256 -18.52 12.83 -14.25
CA THR A 256 -19.03 14.06 -14.91
C THR A 256 -19.62 15.01 -13.89
N HIS A 257 -20.19 14.45 -12.82
CA HIS A 257 -20.79 15.17 -11.70
C HIS A 257 -20.36 14.47 -10.41
N LEU A 258 -20.18 15.25 -9.34
CA LEU A 258 -19.86 14.74 -8.02
C LEU A 258 -20.62 15.53 -6.95
N ASP A 259 -21.53 14.88 -6.24
CA ASP A 259 -22.25 15.47 -5.11
C ASP A 259 -21.39 15.46 -3.85
N ILE A 260 -20.92 16.64 -3.42
CA ILE A 260 -20.09 16.80 -2.22
C ILE A 260 -20.89 17.15 -0.97
N THR A 261 -22.22 17.33 -1.08
CA THR A 261 -23.12 17.66 0.03
C THR A 261 -22.87 16.80 1.29
N PRO A 262 -22.67 15.47 1.18
CA PRO A 262 -22.52 14.61 2.35
C PRO A 262 -21.29 14.90 3.23
N ILE A 263 -20.31 15.66 2.72
CA ILE A 263 -19.04 15.92 3.40
C ILE A 263 -18.70 17.40 3.55
N LEU A 264 -19.60 18.33 3.19
CA LEU A 264 -19.36 19.77 3.26
C LEU A 264 -18.88 20.24 4.64
N ASP A 265 -19.41 19.62 5.70
CA ASP A 265 -19.09 20.00 7.08
C ASP A 265 -17.81 19.34 7.61
N LYS A 266 -17.21 18.41 6.86
CA LYS A 266 -16.03 17.65 7.29
C LYS A 266 -14.77 18.50 7.10
N PRO A 267 -14.03 18.76 8.18
CA PRO A 267 -12.75 19.45 8.05
C PRO A 267 -11.73 18.50 7.41
N MET A 268 -10.91 19.05 6.51
CA MET A 268 -9.79 18.36 5.87
C MET A 268 -8.45 18.94 6.24
N PHE A 269 -7.36 18.22 5.96
CA PHE A 269 -6.02 18.76 6.20
C PHE A 269 -5.86 20.12 5.50
N THR A 270 -5.14 21.06 6.11
CA THR A 270 -4.89 22.36 5.49
C THR A 270 -3.70 22.30 4.54
N GLU A 271 -3.55 23.33 3.69
CA GLU A 271 -2.36 23.51 2.85
C GLU A 271 -1.06 23.68 3.66
N LYS A 272 -1.15 24.05 4.95
CA LYS A 272 0.03 24.04 5.83
C LYS A 272 0.51 22.62 6.12
N THR A 273 -0.41 21.67 6.11
CA THR A 273 -0.16 20.25 6.33
C THR A 273 0.32 19.58 5.03
N PHE A 274 -0.29 19.92 3.89
CA PHE A 274 0.07 19.43 2.56
C PHE A 274 0.33 20.57 1.59
N THR A 275 1.47 20.55 0.89
CA THR A 275 1.79 21.57 -0.14
C THR A 275 0.96 21.44 -1.43
N GLU A 276 -0.15 20.70 -1.38
CA GLU A 276 -1.01 20.36 -2.50
C GLU A 276 -2.47 20.28 -2.06
N SER A 277 -3.39 20.31 -3.04
CA SER A 277 -4.83 20.18 -2.77
C SER A 277 -5.13 18.88 -2.05
N VAL A 278 -5.89 18.97 -0.96
CA VAL A 278 -6.32 17.80 -0.17
C VAL A 278 -7.60 17.16 -0.70
N PHE A 279 -8.33 17.85 -1.58
CA PHE A 279 -9.40 17.27 -2.38
C PHE A 279 -9.00 17.36 -3.85
N LYS A 280 -8.80 16.21 -4.50
CA LYS A 280 -8.40 16.14 -5.90
C LYS A 280 -9.46 15.41 -6.72
N VAL A 281 -9.93 16.05 -7.78
CA VAL A 281 -10.85 15.50 -8.79
C VAL A 281 -10.54 16.21 -10.11
N ASP A 282 -10.84 15.58 -11.25
CA ASP A 282 -10.48 16.12 -12.57
C ASP A 282 -11.20 17.45 -12.86
N GLU A 283 -10.49 18.43 -13.43
CA GLU A 283 -10.95 19.82 -13.61
C GLU A 283 -12.31 19.96 -14.33
N ASN A 284 -12.66 19.01 -15.19
CA ASN A 284 -13.89 19.00 -15.97
C ASN A 284 -15.10 18.41 -15.23
N VAL A 285 -14.93 17.95 -13.98
CA VAL A 285 -16.03 17.43 -13.16
C VAL A 285 -16.85 18.59 -12.61
N MET A 286 -18.16 18.52 -12.80
CA MET A 286 -19.11 19.45 -12.22
C MET A 286 -19.38 19.10 -10.75
N ILE A 287 -19.18 20.05 -9.85
CA ILE A 287 -19.41 19.85 -8.43
C ILE A 287 -20.88 20.13 -8.13
N GLN A 288 -21.57 19.16 -7.52
CA GLN A 288 -22.96 19.29 -7.12
C GLN A 288 -23.07 19.56 -5.62
N ILE A 289 -23.93 20.51 -5.27
CA ILE A 289 -24.22 20.89 -3.89
C ILE A 289 -25.73 21.07 -3.72
N ASP A 290 -26.31 20.49 -2.68
CA ASP A 290 -27.71 20.70 -2.31
C ASP A 290 -27.98 22.20 -2.12
N LYS A 291 -28.95 22.73 -2.86
CA LYS A 291 -29.30 24.15 -2.84
C LYS A 291 -29.64 24.68 -1.45
N THR A 292 -30.15 23.84 -0.56
CA THR A 292 -30.46 24.21 0.84
C THR A 292 -29.22 24.54 1.65
N LYS A 293 -28.03 24.10 1.20
CA LYS A 293 -26.72 24.37 1.83
C LYS A 293 -26.00 25.58 1.28
N GLN A 294 -26.53 26.24 0.26
CA GLN A 294 -25.90 27.38 -0.39
C GLN A 294 -25.51 28.49 0.58
N ASP A 295 -26.42 28.87 1.48
CA ASP A 295 -26.19 29.95 2.44
C ASP A 295 -25.22 29.56 3.57
N GLU A 296 -24.87 28.27 3.70
CA GLU A 296 -23.95 27.77 4.73
C GLU A 296 -22.48 27.82 4.28
N ILE A 297 -22.19 27.86 2.97
CA ILE A 297 -20.83 27.71 2.42
C ILE A 297 -19.86 28.75 2.98
N ASP A 298 -20.20 30.04 2.91
CA ASP A 298 -19.35 31.12 3.42
C ASP A 298 -19.05 30.94 4.92
N SER A 299 -20.03 30.44 5.68
CA SER A 299 -19.88 30.19 7.11
C SER A 299 -19.01 28.98 7.42
N LEU A 300 -18.99 27.97 6.52
CA LEU A 300 -18.12 26.80 6.63
C LEU A 300 -16.68 27.19 6.34
N ILE A 301 -16.43 27.90 5.24
CA ILE A 301 -15.10 28.37 4.82
C ILE A 301 -14.49 29.31 5.88
N ALA A 302 -15.31 30.17 6.50
CA ALA A 302 -14.84 31.09 7.53
C ALA A 302 -14.48 30.44 8.88
N LYS A 303 -14.66 29.12 9.06
CA LYS A 303 -14.25 28.43 10.29
C LYS A 303 -12.74 28.46 10.44
N GLU A 304 -12.28 28.76 11.65
CA GLU A 304 -10.84 28.73 11.95
C GLU A 304 -10.30 27.31 11.86
N ASP A 305 -9.13 27.19 11.24
CA ASP A 305 -8.37 25.95 11.22
C ASP A 305 -8.07 25.48 12.66
N THR A 306 -8.21 24.19 12.90
CA THR A 306 -8.01 23.58 14.21
C THR A 306 -6.85 22.60 14.18
N MET A 307 -5.93 22.77 15.13
CA MET A 307 -4.84 21.83 15.39
C MET A 307 -5.33 20.64 16.21
N ILE A 308 -5.04 19.42 15.77
CA ILE A 308 -5.39 18.19 16.52
C ILE A 308 -4.11 17.55 17.08
N GLU A 309 -3.75 17.89 18.31
CA GLU A 309 -2.51 17.38 18.95
C GLU A 309 -2.51 15.85 19.16
N GLU A 310 -3.68 15.23 19.27
CA GLU A 310 -3.84 13.79 19.54
C GLU A 310 -3.98 12.93 18.26
N HIS A 311 -3.51 13.42 17.11
CA HIS A 311 -3.57 12.65 15.86
C HIS A 311 -2.74 11.36 15.99
N GLN A 312 -3.44 10.23 16.01
CA GLN A 312 -2.88 8.88 16.08
C GLN A 312 -2.53 8.32 14.69
N GLY A 313 -2.54 9.16 13.66
CA GLY A 313 -2.36 8.74 12.29
C GLY A 313 -0.89 8.54 11.91
N TYR A 314 -0.68 8.09 10.68
CA TYR A 314 0.63 7.65 10.21
C TYR A 314 1.55 8.81 9.82
N LEU A 315 0.98 9.96 9.46
CA LEU A 315 1.72 11.10 8.93
C LEU A 315 2.40 11.89 10.05
N THR A 316 3.71 12.10 9.92
CA THR A 316 4.51 12.94 10.82
C THR A 316 4.32 14.44 10.50
N VAL A 317 3.08 14.89 10.39
CA VAL A 317 2.72 16.28 10.10
C VAL A 317 2.01 16.88 11.30
N LEU A 318 2.17 18.19 11.50
CA LEU A 318 1.34 18.94 12.44
C LEU A 318 -0.06 19.02 11.82
N PRO A 319 -1.05 18.29 12.35
CA PRO A 319 -2.27 18.01 11.61
C PRO A 319 -3.26 19.14 11.92
N GLU A 320 -3.21 20.15 11.07
CA GLU A 320 -4.12 21.27 11.05
C GLU A 320 -5.27 20.92 10.10
N PHE A 321 -6.51 21.10 10.54
CA PHE A 321 -7.70 20.81 9.75
C PHE A 321 -8.61 22.04 9.60
N GLY A 322 -9.19 22.22 8.41
CA GLY A 322 -10.09 23.33 8.11
C GLY A 322 -10.98 23.06 6.91
N HIS A 323 -11.63 24.11 6.42
CA HIS A 323 -12.60 24.05 5.31
C HIS A 323 -12.13 24.77 4.05
N HIS A 324 -10.88 25.25 4.01
CA HIS A 324 -10.28 25.90 2.83
C HIS A 324 -10.31 25.01 1.58
N TRP A 325 -10.28 23.68 1.74
CA TRP A 325 -10.47 22.73 0.64
C TRP A 325 -11.76 22.97 -0.16
N LEU A 326 -12.82 23.45 0.49
CA LEU A 326 -14.11 23.71 -0.15
C LEU A 326 -14.05 24.98 -1.01
N GLU A 327 -13.36 26.02 -0.53
CA GLU A 327 -13.09 27.23 -1.31
C GLU A 327 -12.29 26.89 -2.56
N ASP A 328 -11.17 26.18 -2.38
CA ASP A 328 -10.31 25.73 -3.48
C ASP A 328 -11.06 24.91 -4.53
N LEU A 329 -11.96 24.02 -4.08
CA LEU A 329 -12.74 23.16 -4.97
C LEU A 329 -13.77 23.97 -5.76
N ILE A 330 -14.47 24.91 -5.12
CA ILE A 330 -15.48 25.76 -5.78
C ILE A 330 -14.83 26.75 -6.75
N GLU A 331 -13.64 27.26 -6.45
CA GLU A 331 -12.93 28.17 -7.35
C GLU A 331 -12.41 27.48 -8.63
N LYS A 332 -12.08 26.18 -8.54
CA LYS A 332 -11.49 25.41 -9.64
C LYS A 332 -12.52 24.73 -10.55
N HIS A 333 -13.76 24.56 -10.08
CA HIS A 333 -14.78 23.77 -10.80
C HIS A 333 -16.09 24.54 -10.99
N ASP A 334 -16.84 24.16 -12.03
CA ASP A 334 -18.23 24.61 -12.17
C ASP A 334 -19.11 23.96 -11.09
N VAL A 335 -19.99 24.76 -10.48
CA VAL A 335 -20.91 24.31 -9.43
C VAL A 335 -22.35 24.29 -9.92
N GLU A 336 -23.02 23.15 -9.72
CA GLU A 336 -24.46 22.97 -9.92
C GLU A 336 -25.18 22.82 -8.57
N TRP A 337 -26.26 23.59 -8.41
CA TRP A 337 -27.12 23.53 -7.23
C TRP A 337 -28.28 22.56 -7.48
N ILE A 338 -28.29 21.44 -6.76
CA ILE A 338 -29.28 20.35 -6.93
C ILE A 338 -30.40 20.36 -5.90
#